data_AF-A0A1F6Z3I1-F1
#
_entry.id   AF-A0A1F6Z3I1-F1
#
_cell.length_a   1.000
_cell.length_b   1.000
_cell.length_c   1.000
_cell.angle_alpha   90.00
_cell.angle_beta   90.00
_cell.angle_gamma   90.00
#
_symmetry.space_group_name_H-M   'P 1'
#
loop_
_entity.id
_entity.type
_entity.pdbx_description
1 polymer ?
#
loop_
_entity_poly.entity_id
_entity_poly.type
_entity_poly.pdbx_seq_one_letter_code
_entity_poly.pdbx_strand_id
1 'polypeptide(L)'
;MVRAITKKAQLKIQQMTFMLVAVTFLFILVGVFFLSIKLFNLRKTATILEEENAMLLVSKLANSPEFSCGNSFGSKSNCVDFDKLMVLRERMSEYSEFWGVAKIEVRKVYPDEGNILCNEETYPDCGIIRILDRKVNAGPATSNFVSLCRKEVGEKMIYDKCELARLLVSSEVKG
;
A
#
# COMPACT_ATOMS: atom_id res chain seq x y z
N MET A 1 27.64 -64.82 29.31
CA MET A 1 26.47 -65.69 29.10
C MET A 1 25.37 -64.85 28.45
N VAL A 2 25.22 -64.94 27.13
CA VAL A 2 24.21 -64.18 26.37
C VAL A 2 22.88 -64.94 26.48
N ARG A 3 21.92 -64.41 27.26
CA ARG A 3 20.56 -64.99 27.35
C ARG A 3 19.87 -64.81 26.00
N ALA A 4 19.58 -65.91 25.32
CA ALA A 4 18.78 -65.90 24.09
C ALA A 4 17.35 -65.44 24.41
N ILE A 5 16.96 -64.30 23.85
CA ILE A 5 15.60 -63.77 23.97
C ILE A 5 14.67 -64.70 23.18
N THR A 6 13.59 -65.17 23.81
CA THR A 6 12.59 -66.03 23.16
C THR A 6 11.89 -65.26 22.04
N LYS A 7 11.76 -65.87 20.84
CA LYS A 7 11.20 -65.21 19.64
C LYS A 7 9.82 -64.55 19.84
N LYS A 8 9.01 -65.06 20.77
CA LYS A 8 7.70 -64.47 21.14
C LYS A 8 7.83 -63.12 21.85
N ALA A 9 8.85 -62.93 22.67
CA ALA A 9 9.11 -61.67 23.36
C ALA A 9 9.59 -60.58 22.37
N GLN A 10 10.43 -60.93 21.40
CA GLN A 10 10.88 -60.01 20.35
C GLN A 10 9.72 -59.52 19.46
N LEU A 11 8.79 -60.39 19.08
CA LEU A 11 7.60 -60.00 18.30
C LEU A 11 6.73 -58.97 19.03
N LYS A 12 6.54 -59.13 20.35
CA LYS A 12 5.73 -58.20 21.15
C LYS A 12 6.40 -56.84 21.33
N ILE A 13 7.74 -56.81 21.47
CA ILE A 13 8.51 -55.57 21.52
C ILE A 13 8.37 -54.81 20.19
N GLN A 14 8.55 -55.51 19.06
CA GLN A 14 8.45 -54.91 17.73
C GLN A 14 7.05 -54.31 17.48
N GLN A 15 5.97 -54.99 17.87
CA GLN A 15 4.60 -54.48 17.75
C GLN A 15 4.37 -53.18 18.54
N MET A 16 4.87 -53.12 19.78
CA MET A 16 4.74 -51.91 20.61
C MET A 16 5.61 -50.76 20.08
N THR A 17 6.78 -51.06 19.51
CA THR A 17 7.63 -50.05 18.85
C THR A 17 6.95 -49.48 17.61
N PHE A 18 6.33 -50.32 16.76
CA PHE A 18 5.58 -49.85 15.60
C PHE A 18 4.41 -48.95 15.99
N MET A 19 3.68 -49.30 17.06
CA MET A 19 2.61 -48.48 17.60
C MET A 19 3.11 -47.11 18.07
N LEU A 20 4.21 -47.08 18.83
CA LEU A 20 4.81 -45.81 19.31
C LEU A 20 5.31 -44.93 18.16
N VAL A 21 5.99 -45.52 17.17
CA VAL A 21 6.48 -44.78 16.00
C VAL A 21 5.32 -44.17 15.23
N ALA A 22 4.24 -44.93 14.98
CA ALA A 22 3.06 -44.44 14.29
C ALA A 22 2.40 -43.26 15.03
N VAL A 23 2.26 -43.35 16.35
CA VAL A 23 1.72 -42.26 17.19
C VAL A 23 2.61 -41.03 17.15
N THR A 24 3.93 -41.21 17.17
CA THR A 24 4.89 -40.09 17.10
C THR A 24 4.80 -39.37 15.75
N PHE A 25 4.70 -40.11 14.65
CA PHE A 25 4.49 -39.53 13.31
C PHE A 25 3.16 -38.78 13.19
N LEU A 26 2.08 -39.29 13.81
CA LEU A 26 0.79 -38.61 13.87
C LEU A 26 0.95 -37.22 14.51
N PHE A 27 1.63 -37.14 15.66
CA PHE A 27 1.86 -35.86 16.33
C PHE A 27 2.75 -34.91 15.54
N ILE A 28 3.78 -35.43 14.85
CA ILE A 28 4.63 -34.62 13.97
C ILE A 28 3.80 -34.01 12.84
N LEU A 29 2.95 -34.80 12.19
CA LEU A 29 2.10 -34.32 11.09
C LEU A 29 1.12 -33.23 11.56
N VAL A 30 0.45 -33.46 12.69
CA VAL A 30 -0.45 -32.46 13.29
C VAL A 30 0.31 -31.19 13.67
N GLY A 31 1.52 -31.33 14.24
CA GLY A 31 2.38 -30.21 14.61
C GLY A 31 2.80 -29.36 13.40
N VAL A 32 3.24 -30.00 12.32
CA VAL A 32 3.61 -29.32 11.06
C VAL A 32 2.40 -28.64 10.43
N PHE A 33 1.24 -29.29 10.44
CA PHE A 33 -0.01 -28.72 9.94
C PHE A 33 -0.44 -27.47 10.73
N PHE A 34 -0.34 -27.51 12.06
CA PHE A 34 -0.65 -26.33 12.88
C PHE A 34 0.32 -25.18 12.62
N LEU A 35 1.62 -25.47 12.52
CA LEU A 35 2.65 -24.48 12.22
C LEU A 35 2.44 -23.83 10.85
N SER A 36 2.07 -24.61 9.83
CA SER A 36 1.85 -24.08 8.48
C SER A 36 0.69 -23.07 8.44
N ILE A 37 -0.42 -23.35 9.16
CA ILE A 37 -1.55 -22.41 9.29
C ILE A 37 -1.11 -21.13 9.99
N LYS A 38 -0.35 -21.23 11.09
CA LYS A 38 0.12 -20.04 11.82
C LYS A 38 1.07 -19.19 10.98
N LEU A 39 2.00 -19.81 10.26
CA LEU A 39 2.91 -19.11 9.36
C LEU A 39 2.17 -18.42 8.20
N PHE A 40 1.15 -19.06 7.64
CA PHE A 40 0.32 -18.45 6.61
C PHE A 40 -0.37 -17.18 7.12
N ASN A 41 -0.97 -17.24 8.31
CA ASN A 41 -1.62 -16.09 8.92
C ASN A 41 -0.63 -14.95 9.23
N LEU A 42 0.59 -15.27 9.69
CA LEU A 42 1.63 -14.25 9.94
C LEU A 42 2.04 -13.52 8.65
N ARG A 43 2.21 -14.26 7.54
CA ARG A 43 2.49 -13.65 6.23
C ARG A 43 1.34 -12.75 5.77
N LYS A 44 0.09 -13.19 5.98
CA LYS A 44 -1.10 -12.39 5.68
C LYS A 44 -1.15 -11.11 6.54
N THR A 45 -0.85 -11.19 7.83
CA THR A 45 -0.81 -10.01 8.70
C THR A 45 0.30 -9.05 8.30
N ALA A 46 1.49 -9.55 7.95
CA ALA A 46 2.60 -8.71 7.50
C ALA A 46 2.26 -7.96 6.21
N THR A 47 1.64 -8.62 5.24
CA THR A 47 1.20 -8.00 3.97
C THR A 47 0.11 -6.95 4.18
N ILE A 48 -0.91 -7.24 5.00
CA ILE A 48 -1.94 -6.25 5.36
C ILE A 48 -1.32 -5.04 6.06
N LEU A 49 -0.41 -5.26 7.00
CA LEU A 49 0.26 -4.17 7.72
C LEU A 49 1.10 -3.30 6.78
N GLU A 50 1.75 -3.91 5.79
CA GLU A 50 2.50 -3.19 4.75
C GLU A 50 1.56 -2.32 3.90
N GLU A 51 0.42 -2.86 3.46
CA GLU A 51 -0.62 -2.11 2.73
C GLU A 51 -1.20 -0.95 3.55
N GLU A 52 -1.53 -1.16 4.83
CA GLU A 52 -2.05 -0.14 5.73
C GLU A 52 -1.05 1.00 5.96
N ASN A 53 0.22 0.66 6.21
CA ASN A 53 1.30 1.65 6.36
C ASN A 53 1.46 2.48 5.08
N ALA A 54 1.33 1.83 3.93
CA ALA A 54 1.41 2.47 2.65
C ALA A 54 0.22 3.44 2.45
N MET A 55 -1.00 3.03 2.75
CA MET A 55 -2.19 3.91 2.73
C MET A 55 -2.06 5.09 3.69
N LEU A 56 -1.48 4.87 4.88
CA LEU A 56 -1.19 5.91 5.86
C LEU A 56 -0.21 6.96 5.33
N LEU A 57 0.83 6.56 4.59
CA LEU A 57 1.76 7.51 3.96
C LEU A 57 1.04 8.40 2.93
N VAL A 58 0.23 7.79 2.06
CA VAL A 58 -0.56 8.52 1.06
C VAL A 58 -1.56 9.45 1.74
N SER A 59 -2.22 9.01 2.81
CA SER A 59 -3.17 9.83 3.57
C SER A 59 -2.47 10.96 4.31
N LYS A 60 -1.28 10.74 4.89
CA LYS A 60 -0.48 11.81 5.50
C LYS A 60 -0.10 12.87 4.49
N LEU A 61 0.29 12.48 3.28
CA LEU A 61 0.56 13.40 2.18
C LEU A 61 -0.69 14.16 1.78
N ALA A 62 -1.82 13.48 1.57
CA ALA A 62 -3.09 14.14 1.21
C ALA A 62 -3.56 15.16 2.27
N ASN A 63 -3.28 14.91 3.56
CA ASN A 63 -3.64 15.79 4.67
C ASN A 63 -2.52 16.78 5.06
N SER A 64 -1.41 16.83 4.31
CA SER A 64 -0.35 17.81 4.53
C SER A 64 -0.82 19.22 4.13
N PRO A 65 -0.30 20.31 4.73
CA PRO A 65 -0.69 21.68 4.35
C PRO A 65 -0.51 22.00 2.86
N GLU A 66 0.48 21.37 2.21
CA GLU A 66 0.88 21.57 0.82
C GLU A 66 -0.11 20.93 -0.15
N PHE A 67 -0.79 19.84 0.25
CA PHE A 67 -1.75 19.12 -0.58
C PHE A 67 -3.19 19.39 -0.13
N SER A 68 -3.43 19.56 1.16
CA SER A 68 -4.78 19.51 1.71
C SER A 68 -5.62 20.73 1.37
N CYS A 69 -6.91 20.50 1.25
CA CYS A 69 -7.94 21.54 1.12
C CYS A 69 -8.06 22.48 2.34
N GLY A 70 -7.50 22.09 3.50
CA GLY A 70 -7.74 22.80 4.76
C GLY A 70 -9.24 22.97 5.04
N ASN A 71 -9.64 24.19 5.42
CA ASN A 71 -11.05 24.57 5.61
C ASN A 71 -11.70 25.19 4.36
N SER A 72 -11.00 25.23 3.22
CA SER A 72 -11.44 25.97 2.03
C SER A 72 -12.60 25.31 1.28
N PHE A 73 -12.81 24.00 1.46
CA PHE A 73 -13.75 23.18 0.69
C PHE A 73 -14.72 22.36 1.59
N GLY A 74 -14.93 22.83 2.82
CA GLY A 74 -15.66 22.11 3.87
C GLY A 74 -14.81 21.02 4.54
N SER A 75 -15.36 20.39 5.60
CA SER A 75 -14.68 19.32 6.34
C SER A 75 -14.72 18.00 5.55
N LYS A 76 -13.88 17.89 4.51
CA LYS A 76 -13.69 16.67 3.70
C LYS A 76 -12.37 16.00 4.08
N SER A 77 -12.41 14.72 4.43
CA SER A 77 -11.20 13.92 4.67
C SER A 77 -10.54 13.53 3.33
N ASN A 78 -9.19 13.44 3.32
CA ASN A 78 -8.40 13.12 2.12
C ASN A 78 -8.74 14.04 0.92
N CYS A 79 -8.92 15.32 1.20
CA CYS A 79 -9.19 16.35 0.21
C CYS A 79 -7.89 17.00 -0.23
N VAL A 80 -7.62 17.00 -1.53
CA VAL A 80 -6.43 17.58 -2.14
C VAL A 80 -6.82 18.79 -2.98
N ASP A 81 -6.15 19.92 -2.76
CA ASP A 81 -6.38 21.19 -3.44
C ASP A 81 -5.62 21.21 -4.77
N PHE A 82 -6.36 21.24 -5.89
CA PHE A 82 -5.79 21.17 -7.22
C PHE A 82 -4.95 22.41 -7.55
N ASP A 83 -5.38 23.59 -7.14
CA ASP A 83 -4.63 24.83 -7.37
C ASP A 83 -3.28 24.77 -6.64
N LYS A 84 -3.26 24.26 -5.40
CA LYS A 84 -2.00 24.05 -4.67
C LYS A 84 -1.08 23.05 -5.36
N LEU A 85 -1.61 21.94 -5.88
CA LEU A 85 -0.78 20.95 -6.58
C LEU A 85 -0.09 21.55 -7.81
N MET A 86 -0.79 22.40 -8.55
CA MET A 86 -0.24 23.04 -9.75
C MET A 86 0.91 23.98 -9.40
N VAL A 87 0.75 24.80 -8.36
CA VAL A 87 1.81 25.69 -7.87
C VAL A 87 2.97 24.89 -7.29
N LEU A 88 2.68 23.83 -6.52
CA LEU A 88 3.69 22.98 -5.90
C LEU A 88 4.57 22.30 -6.96
N ARG A 89 3.96 21.82 -8.05
CA ARG A 89 4.67 21.17 -9.16
C ARG A 89 5.81 22.03 -9.70
N GLU A 90 5.60 23.32 -9.88
CA GLU A 90 6.60 24.24 -10.45
C GLU A 90 7.85 24.35 -9.56
N ARG A 91 7.67 24.27 -8.25
CA ARG A 91 8.76 24.39 -7.27
C ARG A 91 9.25 23.04 -6.74
N MET A 92 8.65 21.94 -7.17
CA MET A 92 8.92 20.62 -6.58
C MET A 92 10.35 20.14 -6.83
N SER A 93 11.01 20.64 -7.88
CA SER A 93 12.42 20.34 -8.14
C SER A 93 13.33 20.78 -6.98
N GLU A 94 13.01 21.91 -6.34
CA GLU A 94 13.72 22.47 -5.18
C GLU A 94 13.51 21.64 -3.90
N TYR A 95 12.38 20.91 -3.83
CA TYR A 95 11.99 20.08 -2.68
C TYR A 95 12.10 18.57 -2.95
N SER A 96 12.84 18.18 -3.99
CA SER A 96 12.91 16.78 -4.43
C SER A 96 13.45 15.83 -3.37
N GLU A 97 14.30 16.31 -2.46
CA GLU A 97 14.84 15.51 -1.34
C GLU A 97 13.97 15.56 -0.07
N PHE A 98 13.08 16.55 0.06
CA PHE A 98 12.30 16.79 1.28
C PHE A 98 11.33 15.63 1.60
N TRP A 99 10.71 15.06 0.56
CA TRP A 99 9.63 14.10 0.73
C TRP A 99 10.10 12.66 0.95
N GLY A 100 11.37 12.33 0.68
CA GLY A 100 11.91 10.99 0.87
C GLY A 100 11.26 9.90 0.00
N VAL A 101 10.59 10.27 -1.08
CA VAL A 101 9.92 9.37 -2.03
C VAL A 101 10.45 9.59 -3.45
N ALA A 102 10.39 8.56 -4.29
CA ALA A 102 10.87 8.61 -5.67
C ALA A 102 9.89 9.32 -6.60
N LYS A 103 8.58 9.09 -6.41
CA LYS A 103 7.53 9.59 -7.30
C LYS A 103 6.27 9.97 -6.53
N ILE A 104 5.66 11.10 -6.90
CA ILE A 104 4.33 11.52 -6.44
C ILE A 104 3.52 11.95 -7.67
N GLU A 105 2.38 11.30 -7.88
CA GLU A 105 1.50 11.54 -9.03
C GLU A 105 0.04 11.47 -8.59
N VAL A 106 -0.81 12.39 -9.05
CA VAL A 106 -2.26 12.32 -8.89
C VAL A 106 -2.89 12.02 -10.23
N ARG A 107 -3.80 11.04 -10.29
CA ARG A 107 -4.56 10.69 -11.49
C ARG A 107 -6.03 10.93 -11.26
N LYS A 108 -6.69 11.70 -12.12
CA LYS A 108 -8.15 11.79 -12.11
C LYS A 108 -8.74 10.43 -12.47
N VAL A 109 -9.78 10.04 -11.75
CA VAL A 109 -10.57 8.84 -12.00
C VAL A 109 -11.91 9.23 -12.61
N TYR A 110 -12.48 10.35 -12.16
CA TYR A 110 -13.73 10.86 -12.70
C TYR A 110 -13.82 12.39 -12.53
N PRO A 111 -14.14 13.16 -13.60
CA PRO A 111 -14.30 12.71 -14.98
C PRO A 111 -13.00 12.14 -15.56
N ASP A 112 -13.11 11.20 -16.49
CA ASP A 112 -11.95 10.57 -17.12
C ASP A 112 -11.41 11.49 -18.22
N GLU A 113 -10.35 12.22 -17.88
CA GLU A 113 -9.60 13.08 -18.81
C GLU A 113 -8.45 12.30 -19.51
N GLY A 114 -8.42 10.97 -19.38
CA GLY A 114 -7.41 10.11 -19.96
C GLY A 114 -5.99 10.38 -19.43
N ASN A 115 -4.99 10.13 -20.27
CA ASN A 115 -3.57 10.29 -19.91
C ASN A 115 -3.00 11.68 -20.25
N ILE A 116 -3.82 12.72 -20.18
CA ILE A 116 -3.40 14.10 -20.46
C ILE A 116 -2.60 14.63 -19.27
N LEU A 117 -1.33 15.00 -19.50
CA LEU A 117 -0.50 15.62 -18.47
C LEU A 117 -1.00 17.04 -18.19
N CYS A 118 -1.22 17.36 -16.91
CA CYS A 118 -1.51 18.71 -16.47
C CYS A 118 -0.27 19.58 -16.63
N ASN A 119 -0.42 20.69 -17.36
CA ASN A 119 0.50 21.83 -17.48
C ASN A 119 -0.33 23.13 -17.35
N GLU A 120 0.27 24.31 -17.57
CA GLU A 120 -0.48 25.58 -17.51
C GLU A 120 -1.55 25.70 -18.61
N GLU A 121 -1.35 25.04 -19.75
CA GLU A 121 -2.23 25.10 -20.93
C GLU A 121 -3.42 24.12 -20.85
N THR A 122 -3.21 22.97 -20.22
CA THR A 122 -4.20 21.89 -20.09
C THR A 122 -4.93 21.91 -18.76
N TYR A 123 -4.56 22.81 -17.84
CA TYR A 123 -5.26 23.00 -16.58
C TYR A 123 -6.58 23.76 -16.79
N PRO A 124 -7.74 23.30 -16.26
CA PRO A 124 -7.97 22.11 -15.43
C PRO A 124 -8.27 20.78 -16.13
N ASP A 125 -8.43 20.79 -17.44
CA ASP A 125 -8.93 19.68 -18.26
C ASP A 125 -7.81 18.66 -18.59
N CYS A 126 -7.29 18.04 -17.54
CA CYS A 126 -6.17 17.12 -17.61
C CYS A 126 -6.30 15.97 -16.60
N GLY A 127 -5.76 14.79 -16.93
CA GLY A 127 -5.94 13.57 -16.15
C GLY A 127 -4.78 13.16 -15.26
N ILE A 128 -3.56 13.63 -15.55
CA ILE A 128 -2.34 13.25 -14.82
C ILE A 128 -1.63 14.48 -14.29
N ILE A 129 -1.51 14.58 -12.97
CA ILE A 129 -0.78 15.63 -12.27
C ILE A 129 0.49 15.00 -11.71
N ARG A 130 1.60 15.17 -12.41
CA ARG A 130 2.90 14.70 -11.94
C ARG A 130 3.55 15.78 -11.09
N ILE A 131 3.75 15.50 -9.80
CA ILE A 131 4.27 16.48 -8.85
C ILE A 131 5.77 16.25 -8.67
N LEU A 132 6.18 15.00 -8.40
CA LEU A 132 7.57 14.63 -8.21
C LEU A 132 7.92 13.38 -9.04
N ASP A 133 9.08 13.42 -9.69
CA ASP A 133 9.68 12.28 -10.39
C ASP A 133 11.20 12.40 -10.36
N ARG A 134 11.84 11.69 -9.42
CA ARG A 134 13.30 11.77 -9.20
C ARG A 134 14.12 10.97 -10.21
N LYS A 135 13.49 10.30 -11.19
CA LYS A 135 14.17 9.41 -12.17
C LYS A 135 15.09 8.35 -11.50
N VAL A 136 14.76 7.93 -10.28
CA VAL A 136 15.43 6.84 -9.56
C VAL A 136 14.64 5.54 -9.71
N ASN A 137 15.23 4.41 -9.31
CA ASN A 137 14.52 3.14 -9.24
C ASN A 137 13.37 3.25 -8.22
N ALA A 138 12.16 3.41 -8.73
CA ALA A 138 10.96 3.47 -7.93
C ALA A 138 10.44 2.06 -7.64
N GLY A 139 10.10 1.82 -6.37
CA GLY A 139 9.40 0.61 -5.97
C GLY A 139 7.94 0.61 -6.45
N PRO A 140 7.17 -0.44 -6.11
CA PRO A 140 5.74 -0.46 -6.40
C PRO A 140 5.05 0.80 -5.86
N ALA A 141 4.17 1.39 -6.66
CA ALA A 141 3.44 2.58 -6.28
C ALA A 141 2.26 2.21 -5.37
N THR A 142 2.22 2.85 -4.21
CA THR A 142 1.06 2.83 -3.33
C THR A 142 0.07 3.88 -3.78
N SER A 143 -1.23 3.61 -3.67
CA SER A 143 -2.25 4.59 -4.02
C SER A 143 -3.41 4.63 -3.03
N ASN A 144 -4.04 5.80 -2.90
CA ASN A 144 -5.30 5.97 -2.21
C ASN A 144 -6.22 6.93 -2.99
N PHE A 145 -7.54 6.80 -2.82
CA PHE A 145 -8.51 7.71 -3.40
C PHE A 145 -8.56 9.01 -2.61
N VAL A 146 -8.64 10.13 -3.33
CA VAL A 146 -8.68 11.49 -2.79
C VAL A 146 -9.72 12.31 -3.52
N SER A 147 -10.29 13.30 -2.83
CA SER A 147 -11.14 14.31 -3.46
C SER A 147 -10.26 15.43 -3.98
N LEU A 148 -10.11 15.57 -5.30
CA LEU A 148 -9.35 16.65 -5.93
C LEU A 148 -10.27 17.86 -6.11
N CYS A 149 -10.07 18.91 -5.32
CA CYS A 149 -10.98 20.05 -5.27
C CYS A 149 -10.33 21.33 -5.81
N ARG A 150 -11.13 22.16 -6.46
CA ARG A 150 -10.78 23.52 -6.87
C ARG A 150 -11.98 24.45 -6.75
N LYS A 151 -11.73 25.75 -6.67
CA LYS A 151 -12.81 26.74 -6.79
C LYS A 151 -13.05 27.06 -8.24
N GLU A 152 -14.31 27.07 -8.64
CA GLU A 152 -14.74 27.53 -9.96
C GLU A 152 -15.64 28.75 -9.81
N VAL A 153 -15.48 29.68 -10.74
CA VAL A 153 -16.30 30.89 -10.83
C VAL A 153 -17.41 30.62 -11.83
N GLY A 154 -18.63 30.39 -11.34
CA GLY A 154 -19.83 30.37 -12.18
C GLY A 154 -20.36 31.79 -12.42
N GLU A 155 -21.42 31.91 -13.22
CA GLU A 155 -21.99 33.20 -13.64
C GLU A 155 -22.38 34.14 -12.48
N LYS A 156 -22.69 33.62 -11.30
CA LYS A 156 -23.17 34.40 -10.14
C LYS A 156 -22.59 34.00 -8.78
N MET A 157 -21.81 32.92 -8.71
CA MET A 157 -21.26 32.42 -7.46
C MET A 157 -19.98 31.61 -7.66
N ILE A 158 -19.11 31.66 -6.65
CA ILE A 158 -17.96 30.77 -6.53
C ILE A 158 -18.44 29.50 -5.84
N TYR A 159 -18.15 28.35 -6.42
CA TYR A 159 -18.52 27.06 -5.85
C TYR A 159 -17.33 26.10 -5.83
N ASP A 160 -17.44 25.08 -4.98
CA ASP A 160 -16.43 24.06 -4.79
C ASP A 160 -16.68 22.91 -5.77
N LYS A 161 -15.78 22.71 -6.74
CA LYS A 161 -15.81 21.55 -7.62
C LYS A 161 -14.80 20.53 -7.10
N CYS A 162 -15.29 19.33 -6.79
CA CYS A 162 -14.45 18.22 -6.33
C CYS A 162 -14.66 17.01 -7.22
N GLU A 163 -13.54 16.50 -7.74
CA GLU A 163 -13.46 15.36 -8.65
C GLU A 163 -12.81 14.17 -7.93
N LEU A 164 -13.09 12.96 -8.39
CA LEU A 164 -12.50 11.77 -7.80
C LEU A 164 -11.13 11.54 -8.43
N ALA A 165 -10.09 11.42 -7.61
CA ALA A 165 -8.74 11.13 -8.06
C ALA A 165 -8.08 10.04 -7.21
N ARG A 166 -6.95 9.52 -7.70
CA ARG A 166 -6.03 8.64 -6.97
C ARG A 166 -4.70 9.34 -6.80
N LEU A 167 -4.24 9.47 -5.56
CA LEU A 167 -2.88 9.89 -5.25
C LEU A 167 -2.00 8.64 -5.22
N LEU A 168 -0.92 8.65 -6.01
CA LEU A 168 0.06 7.58 -6.14
C LEU A 168 1.42 8.07 -5.62
N VAL A 169 2.06 7.23 -4.80
CA VAL A 169 3.36 7.50 -4.19
C VAL A 169 4.24 6.28 -4.33
N SER A 170 5.46 6.46 -4.81
CA SER A 170 6.44 5.38 -4.93
C SER A 170 7.68 5.71 -4.11
N SER A 171 8.09 4.79 -3.24
CA SER A 171 9.34 4.91 -2.48
C SER A 171 10.54 4.58 -3.36
N GLU A 172 11.70 5.13 -3.00
CA GLU A 172 12.97 4.79 -3.63
C GLU A 172 13.44 3.40 -3.18
N VAL A 173 13.78 2.53 -4.13
CA VAL A 173 14.40 1.24 -3.84
C VAL A 173 15.91 1.46 -3.79
N LYS A 174 16.47 1.40 -2.58
CA LYS A 174 17.92 1.34 -2.40
C LYS A 174 18.39 -0.05 -2.86
N GLY A 175 19.11 -0.08 -3.98
CA GLY A 175 19.79 -1.26 -4.49
C GLY A 175 20.97 -1.67 -3.62
#